data_AF-A0A844WVV3-F1
#
_entry.id   AF-A0A844WVV3-F1
#
_cell.length_a   1.000
_cell.length_b   1.000
_cell.length_c   1.000
_cell.angle_alpha   90.00
_cell.angle_beta   90.00
_cell.angle_gamma   90.00
#
_symmetry.space_group_name_H-M   'P 1'
#
loop_
_entity.id
_entity.type
_entity.pdbx_description
1 polymer ?
#
loop_
_entity_poly.entity_id
_entity_poly.type
_entity_poly.pdbx_seq_one_letter_code
_entity_poly.pdbx_strand_id
1 'polypeptide(L)'
;MITDEEWKKLKVGDVIWYTDQHALTPEKLIITKITKNSVYCDKTRIDKESYLLHSSLNDATRAVNFRLEKRIEKIQHQIDKNLKQLE
;
A
#
# COMPACT_ATOMS: atom_id res chain seq x y z
N MET A 1 -1.14 -3.32 -1.72
CA MET A 1 -2.51 -3.87 -1.68
C MET A 1 -2.82 -4.34 -0.29
N ILE A 2 -3.88 -3.81 0.30
CA ILE A 2 -4.46 -4.31 1.56
C ILE A 2 -5.33 -5.53 1.26
N THR A 3 -5.29 -6.54 2.11
CA THR A 3 -6.09 -7.75 1.92
C THR A 3 -7.58 -7.48 2.19
N ASP A 4 -8.46 -8.35 1.69
CA ASP A 4 -9.90 -8.27 1.97
C ASP A 4 -10.23 -8.38 3.46
N GLU A 5 -9.43 -9.16 4.20
CA GLU A 5 -9.59 -9.35 5.64
C GLU A 5 -9.19 -8.11 6.43
N GLU A 6 -8.08 -7.47 6.05
CA GLU A 6 -7.64 -6.21 6.62
C GLU A 6 -8.61 -5.08 6.27
N TRP A 7 -9.12 -5.04 5.03
CA TRP A 7 -10.10 -4.05 4.58
C TRP A 7 -11.38 -4.09 5.41
N LYS A 8 -11.91 -5.28 5.71
CA LYS A 8 -13.12 -5.48 6.51
C LYS A 8 -12.96 -5.03 7.97
N LYS A 9 -11.72 -4.92 8.46
CA LYS A 9 -11.44 -4.50 9.84
C LYS A 9 -11.37 -2.99 10.01
N LEU A 10 -11.25 -2.22 8.90
CA LEU A 10 -11.16 -0.77 8.93
C LEU A 10 -12.47 -0.11 9.38
N LYS A 11 -12.34 0.97 10.14
CA LYS A 11 -13.44 1.81 10.63
C LYS A 11 -13.12 3.29 10.45
N VAL A 12 -14.16 4.10 10.40
CA VAL A 12 -14.01 5.57 10.46
C VAL A 12 -13.42 5.95 11.81
N GLY A 13 -12.43 6.83 11.81
CA GLY A 13 -11.65 7.22 12.98
C GLY A 13 -10.38 6.39 13.19
N ASP A 14 -10.22 5.25 12.48
CA ASP A 14 -9.01 4.46 12.58
C ASP A 14 -7.80 5.22 12.03
N VAL A 15 -6.67 5.01 12.69
CA VAL A 15 -5.37 5.49 12.25
C VAL A 15 -4.73 4.41 11.37
N ILE A 16 -4.36 4.80 10.16
CA ILE A 16 -3.72 3.92 9.18
C ILE A 16 -2.33 4.42 8.82
N TRP A 17 -1.50 3.48 8.38
CA TRP A 17 -0.24 3.78 7.72
C TRP A 17 -0.40 3.54 6.23
N TYR A 18 -0.16 4.60 5.47
CA TYR A 18 -0.21 4.60 4.02
C TYR A 18 1.20 4.81 3.48
N THR A 19 1.58 4.04 2.47
CA THR A 19 2.81 4.32 1.73
C THR A 19 2.49 4.43 0.25
N ASP A 20 2.59 5.65 -0.28
CA ASP A 20 2.51 5.85 -1.72
C ASP A 20 3.66 5.09 -2.40
N GLN A 21 3.43 4.71 -3.65
CA GLN A 21 4.44 4.01 -4.43
C GLN A 21 5.70 4.85 -4.62
N HIS A 22 5.64 6.19 -4.59
CA HIS A 22 6.77 7.11 -4.78
C HIS A 22 7.31 7.72 -3.48
N ALA A 23 6.55 7.69 -2.38
CA ALA A 23 6.97 8.28 -1.11
C ALA A 23 8.13 7.51 -0.45
N LEU A 24 9.10 8.18 0.18
CA LEU A 24 10.18 7.49 0.88
C LEU A 24 9.76 6.96 2.26
N THR A 25 8.79 7.62 2.88
CA THR A 25 8.30 7.31 4.22
C THR A 25 6.79 7.07 4.20
N PRO A 26 6.26 6.18 5.06
CA PRO A 26 4.83 6.04 5.22
C PRO A 26 4.24 7.26 5.94
N GLU A 27 3.02 7.61 5.55
CA GLU A 27 2.21 8.66 6.16
C GLU A 27 1.22 8.05 7.15
N LYS A 28 1.02 8.75 8.25
CA LYS A 28 0.02 8.41 9.27
C LYS A 28 -1.23 9.22 9.00
N LEU A 29 -2.34 8.54 8.69
CA LEU A 29 -3.60 9.18 8.27
C LEU A 29 -4.76 8.69 9.13
N ILE A 30 -5.83 9.48 9.23
CA ILE A 30 -7.07 9.12 9.94
C ILE A 30 -8.18 8.91 8.91
N ILE A 31 -8.85 7.77 8.99
CA ILE A 31 -9.96 7.46 8.08
C ILE A 31 -11.16 8.34 8.40
N THR A 32 -11.64 9.09 7.41
CA THR A 32 -12.85 9.91 7.49
C THR A 32 -14.05 9.25 6.81
N LYS A 33 -13.83 8.39 5.82
CA LYS A 33 -14.90 7.64 5.12
C LYS A 33 -14.37 6.37 4.48
N ILE A 34 -15.19 5.32 4.45
CA ILE A 34 -14.88 4.04 3.78
C ILE A 34 -15.96 3.77 2.73
N THR A 35 -15.55 3.33 1.55
CA THR A 35 -16.44 2.80 0.50
C THR A 35 -16.05 1.36 0.17
N LYS A 36 -16.75 0.74 -0.78
CA LYS A 36 -16.44 -0.63 -1.21
C LYS A 36 -14.98 -0.81 -1.64
N ASN A 37 -14.41 0.20 -2.33
CA ASN A 37 -13.11 0.10 -2.99
C ASN A 37 -12.12 1.21 -2.60
N SER A 38 -12.49 2.16 -1.75
CA SER A 38 -11.61 3.25 -1.35
C SER A 38 -11.80 3.64 0.12
N VAL A 39 -10.73 4.09 0.75
CA VAL A 39 -10.79 4.85 2.01
C VAL A 39 -10.40 6.29 1.77
N TYR A 40 -11.03 7.18 2.51
CA TYR A 40 -10.77 8.62 2.46
C TYR A 40 -10.16 9.02 3.79
N CYS A 41 -9.08 9.78 3.71
CA CYS A 41 -8.39 10.38 4.85
C CYS A 41 -8.26 11.88 4.57
N ASP A 42 -9.12 12.69 5.17
CA ASP A 42 -9.23 14.13 4.89
C ASP A 42 -9.41 14.41 3.37
N LYS A 43 -8.39 14.94 2.69
CA LYS A 43 -8.39 15.23 1.24
C LYS A 43 -7.78 14.09 0.41
N THR A 44 -7.22 13.07 1.05
CA THR A 44 -6.54 11.96 0.40
C THR A 44 -7.51 10.81 0.19
N ARG A 45 -7.66 10.37 -1.07
CA ARG A 45 -8.38 9.15 -1.42
C ARG A 45 -7.37 8.04 -1.69
N ILE A 46 -7.55 6.90 -1.03
CA ILE A 46 -6.69 5.73 -1.16
C ILE A 46 -7.54 4.59 -1.67
N ASP A 47 -7.20 4.08 -2.86
CA ASP A 47 -7.88 2.93 -3.43
C ASP A 47 -7.38 1.63 -2.79
N LYS A 48 -8.26 0.61 -2.75
CA LYS A 48 -7.99 -0.70 -2.14
C LYS A 48 -6.75 -1.42 -2.68
N GLU A 49 -6.36 -1.12 -3.91
CA GLU A 49 -5.15 -1.69 -4.51
C GLU A 49 -3.85 -1.11 -3.92
N SER A 50 -3.96 0.03 -3.23
CA SER A 50 -2.85 0.73 -2.61
C SER A 50 -2.26 -0.04 -1.42
N TYR A 51 -1.05 0.35 -1.00
CA TYR A 51 -0.39 -0.21 0.18
C TYR A 51 -0.88 0.51 1.43
N LEU A 52 -1.79 -0.15 2.15
CA LEU A 52 -2.45 0.37 3.32
C LEU A 52 -2.45 -0.69 4.42
N LEU A 53 -2.03 -0.32 5.63
CA LEU A 53 -2.09 -1.21 6.79
C LEU A 53 -2.68 -0.50 8.01
N HIS A 54 -3.38 -1.26 8.84
CA HIS A 54 -4.15 -0.77 9.96
C HIS A 54 -3.44 -1.04 11.29
N SER A 55 -3.10 0.03 12.01
CA SER A 55 -2.60 0.07 13.40
C SER A 55 -1.15 -0.41 13.67
N SER A 56 -0.39 0.41 14.42
CA SER A 56 1.01 0.19 14.87
C SER A 56 2.14 0.55 13.91
N LEU A 57 3.30 0.91 14.48
CA LEU A 57 4.53 1.21 13.73
C LEU A 57 5.09 -0.04 13.02
N ASN A 58 4.81 -1.23 13.57
CA ASN A 58 5.19 -2.50 12.97
C ASN A 58 4.50 -2.69 11.62
N ASP A 59 3.25 -2.27 11.53
CA ASP A 59 2.47 -2.33 10.29
C ASP A 59 2.97 -1.30 9.27
N ALA A 60 3.50 -0.14 9.71
CA ALA A 60 4.18 0.78 8.81
C ALA A 60 5.42 0.13 8.15
N THR A 61 6.24 -0.57 8.93
CA THR A 61 7.40 -1.31 8.42
C THR A 61 6.98 -2.42 7.46
N ARG A 62 5.91 -3.16 7.77
CA ARG A 62 5.36 -4.20 6.87
C ARG A 62 4.87 -3.61 5.56
N ALA A 63 4.25 -2.43 5.58
CA ALA A 63 3.80 -1.73 4.36
C ALA A 63 4.99 -1.40 3.46
N VAL A 64 6.06 -0.86 4.05
CA VAL A 64 7.29 -0.51 3.33
C VAL A 64 7.98 -1.75 2.76
N ASN A 65 8.14 -2.82 3.57
CA ASN A 65 8.77 -4.06 3.13
C ASN A 65 8.02 -4.71 1.97
N PHE A 66 6.70 -4.86 2.09
CA PHE A 66 5.89 -5.45 1.03
C PHE A 66 5.93 -4.63 -0.27
N ARG A 67 5.96 -3.30 -0.19
CA ARG A 67 6.16 -2.44 -1.37
C ARG A 67 7.53 -2.65 -2.00
N LEU A 68 8.59 -2.76 -1.19
CA LEU A 68 9.95 -2.99 -1.70
C LEU A 68 10.04 -4.34 -2.42
N GLU A 69 9.46 -5.39 -1.84
CA GLU A 69 9.36 -6.71 -2.48
C GLU A 69 8.68 -6.62 -3.86
N LYS A 70 7.52 -5.96 -3.95
CA LYS A 70 6.80 -5.79 -5.22
C LYS A 70 7.58 -4.98 -6.26
N ARG A 71 8.34 -3.97 -5.83
CA ARG A 71 9.24 -3.21 -6.73
C ARG A 71 10.38 -4.07 -7.24
N ILE A 72 10.99 -4.89 -6.38
CA ILE A 72 12.07 -5.82 -6.75
C ILE A 72 11.57 -6.83 -7.78
N GLU A 73 10.40 -7.45 -7.53
CA GLU A 73 9.76 -8.38 -8.49
C GLU A 73 9.56 -7.73 -9.86
N LYS A 74 9.09 -6.47 -9.90
CA LYS A 74 8.87 -5.73 -11.15
C LYS A 74 10.19 -5.47 -11.90
N ILE A 75 11.25 -5.13 -11.16
CA ILE A 75 12.58 -4.91 -11.73
C ILE A 75 13.13 -6.21 -12.31
N GLN A 76 13.02 -7.33 -11.57
CA GLN A 76 13.46 -8.66 -12.03
C GLN A 76 12.73 -9.07 -13.30
N HIS A 77 11.41 -8.91 -13.33
CA HIS A 77 10.62 -9.21 -14.54
C HIS A 77 11.08 -8.39 -15.76
N GLN A 78 11.43 -7.11 -15.56
CA GLN A 78 11.93 -6.27 -16.64
C GLN A 78 13.33 -6.71 -17.11
N ILE A 79 14.20 -7.13 -16.20
CA ILE A 79 15.52 -7.68 -16.52
C ILE A 79 15.36 -8.95 -17.37
N ASP A 80 14.51 -9.89 -16.95
CA ASP A 80 14.28 -11.14 -17.68
C ASP A 80 13.74 -10.88 -19.09
N LYS A 81 12.83 -9.91 -19.22
CA LYS A 81 12.30 -9.50 -20.52
C LYS A 81 13.39 -8.92 -21.42
N ASN A 82 14.27 -8.07 -20.88
CA ASN A 82 15.36 -7.47 -21.63
C ASN A 82 16.38 -8.53 -22.08
N LEU A 83 16.70 -9.50 -21.21
CA LEU A 83 17.61 -10.59 -21.53
C LEU A 83 17.06 -11.45 -22.68
N LYS A 84 15.77 -11.79 -22.67
CA LYS A 84 15.11 -12.52 -23.76
C LYS A 84 15.08 -11.78 -25.10
N GLN A 85 15.24 -10.45 -25.10
CA GLN A 85 15.30 -9.64 -26.33
C GLN A 85 16.72 -9.54 -26.90
N LEU A 86 17.73 -9.93 -26.13
CA LEU A 86 19.13 -9.95 -26.54
C LEU A 86 19.57 -11.31 -27.09
N GLU A 87 18.76 -12.35 -26.87
CA GLU A 87 18.86 -13.69 -27.49
C GLU A 87 18.15 -13.73 -28.85
#